data_AF-A0A829D1R9-F1
#
_entry.id   AF-A0A829D1R9-F1
#
_cell.length_a   1.000
_cell.length_b   1.000
_cell.length_c   1.000
_cell.angle_alpha   90.00
_cell.angle_beta   90.00
_cell.angle_gamma   90.00
#
_symmetry.space_group_name_H-M   'P 1'
#
loop_
_entity.id
_entity.type
_entity.pdbx_description
1 polymer ?
#
loop_
_entity_poly.entity_id
_entity_poly.type
_entity_poly.pdbx_seq_one_letter_code
_entity_poly.pdbx_strand_id
1 'polypeptide(L)'
;MKKRNLDQGKSLYQYRDKIFVECPNCSSIATITVQDIRYNYPISQSETIRVVCLVCGFCKKSENTFWKGAIYGSFKKPCGNCGYKWMEKHIYRVKFSSDIPKTVKCKCPVCNYETEEKLQWQKYYSATQGIDPYFGLSLWLKFKIGNH
;
A
#
# COMPACT_ATOMS: atom_id res chain seq x y z
N MET A 1 18.76 -30.78 -15.32
CA MET A 1 17.97 -29.90 -16.21
C MET A 1 17.02 -29.07 -15.35
N LYS A 2 17.20 -27.74 -15.23
CA LYS A 2 16.29 -26.89 -14.43
C LYS A 2 14.94 -26.83 -15.16
N LYS A 3 13.89 -27.35 -14.53
CA LYS A 3 12.52 -27.32 -15.06
C LYS A 3 12.12 -25.85 -15.22
N ARG A 4 11.86 -25.42 -16.46
CA ARG A 4 11.36 -24.06 -16.73
C ARG A 4 9.96 -23.98 -16.14
N ASN A 5 9.74 -23.04 -15.22
CA ASN A 5 8.39 -22.77 -14.72
C ASN A 5 7.61 -22.11 -15.86
N LEU A 6 6.67 -22.85 -16.42
CA LEU A 6 5.69 -22.31 -17.37
C LEU A 6 4.57 -21.67 -16.58
N ASP A 7 4.06 -20.54 -17.09
CA ASP A 7 2.86 -19.93 -16.54
C ASP A 7 1.71 -20.94 -16.63
N GLN A 8 1.07 -21.21 -15.48
CA GLN A 8 -0.03 -22.13 -15.35
C GLN A 8 -1.40 -21.43 -15.49
N GLY A 9 -1.43 -20.15 -15.86
CA GLY A 9 -2.66 -19.36 -15.94
C GLY A 9 -3.31 -19.12 -14.57
N LYS A 10 -2.54 -19.30 -13.50
CA LYS A 10 -3.00 -19.11 -12.12
C LYS A 10 -3.07 -17.64 -11.80
N SER A 11 -4.17 -17.19 -11.19
CA SER A 11 -4.27 -15.83 -10.69
C SER A 11 -3.23 -15.60 -9.58
N LEU A 12 -2.70 -14.37 -9.49
CA LEU A 12 -1.76 -13.98 -8.43
C LEU A 12 -2.32 -14.24 -7.02
N TYR A 13 -3.65 -14.21 -6.89
CA TYR A 13 -4.35 -14.52 -5.64
C TYR A 13 -4.08 -15.94 -5.14
N GLN A 14 -3.83 -16.92 -6.02
CA GLN A 14 -3.50 -18.29 -5.58
C GLN A 14 -2.15 -18.40 -4.87
N TYR A 15 -1.30 -17.38 -4.94
CA TYR A 15 0.00 -17.33 -4.29
C TYR A 15 0.00 -16.46 -3.03
N ARG A 16 -1.19 -16.04 -2.56
CA ARG A 16 -1.31 -15.12 -1.41
C ARG A 16 -1.00 -15.75 -0.07
N ASP A 17 -1.11 -17.07 0.06
CA ASP A 17 -1.01 -17.78 1.34
C ASP A 17 0.37 -17.65 1.97
N LYS A 18 1.41 -17.47 1.14
CA LYS A 18 2.79 -17.33 1.59
C LYS A 18 3.57 -16.39 0.68
N ILE A 19 3.96 -15.24 1.21
CA ILE A 19 4.75 -14.22 0.48
C ILE A 19 6.08 -14.01 1.20
N PHE A 20 7.19 -14.03 0.46
CA PHE A 20 8.52 -13.72 1.01
C PHE A 20 8.83 -12.24 0.85
N VAL A 21 9.20 -11.59 1.96
CA VAL A 21 9.48 -10.16 2.04
C VAL A 21 10.77 -9.90 2.80
N GLU A 22 11.32 -8.70 2.65
CA GLU A 22 12.40 -8.17 3.47
C GLU A 22 11.86 -7.78 4.85
N CYS A 23 12.52 -8.22 5.91
CA CYS A 23 12.17 -7.84 7.28
C CYS A 23 12.43 -6.34 7.49
N PRO A 24 11.44 -5.57 7.99
CA PRO A 24 11.63 -4.14 8.22
C PRO A 24 12.61 -3.80 9.36
N ASN A 25 13.00 -4.79 10.18
CA ASN A 25 13.89 -4.58 11.33
C ASN A 25 15.35 -4.95 11.02
N CYS A 26 15.58 -6.12 10.42
CA CYS A 26 16.93 -6.66 10.19
C CYS A 26 17.27 -6.90 8.71
N SER A 27 16.38 -6.53 7.79
CA SER A 27 16.50 -6.76 6.34
C SER A 27 16.68 -8.21 5.89
N SER A 28 16.65 -9.19 6.82
CA SER A 28 16.66 -10.62 6.50
C SER A 28 15.30 -11.08 5.98
N ILE A 29 15.24 -12.30 5.46
CA ILE A 29 14.00 -12.88 4.95
C ILE A 29 12.91 -12.96 6.03
N ALA A 30 11.71 -12.53 5.66
CA ALA A 30 10.49 -12.67 6.43
C ALA A 30 9.40 -13.30 5.55
N THR A 31 8.43 -13.94 6.20
CA THR A 31 7.31 -14.59 5.54
C THR A 31 6.01 -13.96 6.00
N ILE A 32 5.16 -13.58 5.05
CA ILE A 32 3.76 -13.25 5.29
C ILE A 32 2.95 -14.52 5.10
N THR A 33 2.11 -14.86 6.07
CA THR A 33 1.16 -15.98 5.99
C THR A 33 -0.26 -15.48 6.19
N VAL A 34 -1.17 -15.92 5.33
CA VAL A 34 -2.61 -15.69 5.47
C VAL A 34 -3.23 -16.92 6.13
N GLN A 35 -3.88 -16.74 7.27
CA GLN A 35 -4.55 -17.81 8.03
C GLN A 35 -6.05 -17.51 8.14
N ASP A 36 -6.84 -18.57 8.36
CA ASP A 36 -8.28 -18.51 8.65
C ASP A 36 -9.11 -17.75 7.59
N ILE A 37 -9.07 -18.18 6.32
CA ILE A 37 -10.01 -17.66 5.31
C ILE A 37 -11.41 -18.18 5.64
N ARG A 38 -12.12 -17.49 6.54
CA ARG A 38 -13.50 -17.83 6.89
C ARG A 38 -14.43 -17.02 5.99
N TYR A 39 -15.06 -17.73 5.06
CA TYR A 39 -16.13 -17.16 4.24
C TYR A 39 -17.43 -17.20 5.04
N ASN A 40 -17.63 -16.23 5.94
CA ASN A 40 -18.92 -16.06 6.60
C ASN A 40 -19.77 -15.10 5.75
N TYR A 41 -20.71 -15.66 4.98
CA TYR A 41 -21.82 -14.87 4.45
C TYR A 41 -22.88 -14.74 5.55
N PRO A 42 -23.41 -13.56 5.90
CA PRO A 42 -23.26 -12.25 5.24
C PRO A 42 -22.16 -11.34 5.86
N ILE A 43 -21.30 -11.86 6.74
CA ILE A 43 -20.41 -11.07 7.61
C ILE A 43 -18.93 -11.35 7.31
N SER A 44 -18.35 -10.47 6.48
CA SER A 44 -16.93 -10.16 6.26
C SER A 44 -15.89 -11.30 6.23
N GLN A 45 -15.01 -11.25 5.22
CA GLN A 45 -13.77 -12.05 5.20
C GLN A 45 -12.87 -11.63 6.38
N SER A 46 -12.73 -12.49 7.39
CA SER A 46 -11.79 -12.28 8.49
C SER A 46 -10.46 -12.97 8.19
N GLU A 47 -9.59 -12.32 7.42
CA GLU A 47 -8.27 -12.88 7.13
C GLU A 47 -7.28 -12.50 8.22
N THR A 48 -6.71 -13.49 8.91
CA THR A 48 -5.61 -13.23 9.83
C THR A 48 -4.30 -13.27 9.04
N ILE A 49 -3.84 -12.10 8.61
CA ILE A 49 -2.55 -11.97 7.93
C ILE A 49 -1.48 -11.62 8.95
N ARG A 50 -0.34 -12.32 8.92
CA ARG A 50 0.81 -12.02 9.79
C ARG A 50 2.12 -12.07 9.03
N VAL A 51 3.06 -11.22 9.41
CA VAL A 51 4.45 -11.27 8.97
C VAL A 51 5.33 -11.80 10.11
N VAL A 52 6.24 -12.70 9.80
CA VAL A 52 7.21 -13.27 10.76
C VAL A 52 8.61 -13.29 10.11
N CYS A 53 9.59 -12.69 10.78
CA CYS A 53 11.00 -12.77 10.39
C CYS A 53 11.62 -14.08 10.88
N LEU A 54 12.39 -14.75 10.01
CA LEU A 54 13.04 -16.02 10.34
C LEU A 54 14.35 -15.86 11.12
N VAL A 55 14.82 -14.61 11.33
CA VAL A 55 16.12 -14.31 11.95
C VAL A 55 15.96 -13.54 13.26
N CYS A 56 15.34 -12.36 13.23
CA CYS A 56 15.26 -11.48 14.41
C CYS A 56 13.97 -11.64 15.25
N GLY A 57 13.11 -12.60 14.90
CA GLY A 57 11.83 -12.83 15.61
C GLY A 57 10.77 -11.74 15.45
N PHE A 58 10.97 -10.76 14.56
CA PHE A 58 9.97 -9.71 14.29
C PHE A 58 8.64 -10.33 13.85
N CYS A 59 7.54 -9.97 14.51
CA CYS A 59 6.20 -10.43 14.15
C CYS A 59 5.15 -9.31 14.22
N LYS A 60 4.26 -9.25 13.24
CA LYS A 60 3.10 -8.33 13.22
C LYS A 60 1.90 -8.97 12.54
N LYS A 61 0.70 -8.67 13.05
CA LYS A 61 -0.58 -8.99 12.41
C LYS A 61 -1.07 -7.80 11.58
N SER A 62 -1.87 -8.03 10.54
CA SER A 62 -2.50 -6.97 9.73
C SER A 62 -3.71 -6.37 10.44
N GLU A 63 -3.51 -5.89 11.66
CA GLU A 63 -4.46 -4.94 12.26
C GLU A 63 -4.09 -3.55 11.71
N ASN A 64 -5.11 -2.69 11.50
CA ASN A 64 -5.21 -1.55 10.56
C ASN A 64 -4.10 -0.45 10.54
N THR A 65 -2.89 -0.67 11.05
CA THR A 65 -1.89 0.37 11.28
C THR A 65 -0.47 0.03 10.81
N PHE A 66 -0.21 -1.18 10.27
CA PHE A 66 1.16 -1.58 9.87
C PHE A 66 1.39 -1.57 8.35
N TRP A 67 1.13 -0.45 7.69
CA TRP A 67 1.56 -0.25 6.30
C TRP A 67 2.92 0.46 6.26
N LYS A 68 3.84 -0.02 5.43
CA LYS A 68 5.19 0.52 5.22
C LYS A 68 5.44 0.98 3.78
N GLY A 69 4.54 0.64 2.86
CA GLY A 69 4.64 1.00 1.45
C GLY A 69 4.26 2.46 1.19
N ALA A 70 4.21 2.79 -0.10
CA ALA A 70 3.82 4.12 -0.56
C ALA A 70 2.36 4.43 -0.24
N ILE A 71 2.06 5.72 -0.13
CA ILE A 71 0.73 6.24 0.10
C ILE A 71 0.48 7.45 -0.79
N TYR A 72 -0.80 7.66 -1.08
CA TYR A 72 -1.27 8.75 -1.91
C TYR A 72 -2.37 9.50 -1.17
N GLY A 73 -2.19 10.81 -1.05
CA GLY A 73 -3.14 11.73 -0.45
C GLY A 73 -3.76 12.59 -1.53
N SER A 74 -5.08 12.73 -1.54
CA SER A 74 -5.74 13.64 -2.47
C SER A 74 -7.00 14.27 -1.90
N PHE A 75 -7.39 15.39 -2.49
CA PHE A 75 -8.74 15.92 -2.37
C PHE A 75 -9.16 16.50 -3.72
N LYS A 76 -10.47 16.59 -3.92
CA LYS A 76 -11.06 17.23 -5.09
C LYS A 76 -12.41 17.84 -4.72
N LYS A 77 -12.59 19.13 -4.97
CA LYS A 77 -13.88 19.81 -4.76
C LYS A 77 -14.04 21.06 -5.63
N PRO A 78 -15.27 21.55 -5.84
CA PRO A 78 -15.48 22.87 -6.46
C PRO A 78 -15.03 24.02 -5.55
N CYS A 79 -14.71 25.16 -6.14
CA CYS A 79 -14.44 26.39 -5.42
C CYS A 79 -15.70 26.91 -4.73
N GLY A 80 -15.65 27.09 -3.41
CA GLY A 80 -16.76 27.63 -2.63
C GLY A 80 -17.04 29.12 -2.86
N ASN A 81 -16.16 29.84 -3.57
CA ASN A 81 -16.32 31.27 -3.84
C ASN A 81 -16.82 31.58 -5.26
N CYS A 82 -16.13 31.10 -6.30
CA CYS A 82 -16.49 31.40 -7.70
C CYS A 82 -17.15 30.23 -8.45
N GLY A 83 -17.33 29.07 -7.81
CA GLY A 83 -17.90 27.89 -8.45
C GLY A 83 -16.98 27.17 -9.45
N TYR A 84 -15.69 27.57 -9.57
CA TYR A 84 -14.73 26.86 -10.41
C TYR A 84 -14.74 25.35 -10.11
N LYS A 85 -14.85 24.55 -11.18
CA LYS A 85 -15.30 23.16 -11.08
C LYS A 85 -14.41 22.27 -10.21
N TRP A 86 -13.09 22.35 -10.36
CA TRP A 86 -12.17 21.44 -9.67
C TRP A 86 -10.95 22.15 -9.11
N MET A 87 -10.93 22.32 -7.80
CA MET A 87 -9.71 22.49 -7.03
C MET A 87 -9.27 21.10 -6.57
N GLU A 88 -8.06 20.70 -6.94
CA GLU A 88 -7.50 19.40 -6.58
C GLU A 88 -6.03 19.54 -6.17
N LYS A 89 -5.61 18.63 -5.31
CA LYS A 89 -4.20 18.50 -4.91
C LYS A 89 -3.89 17.04 -4.64
N HIS A 90 -2.71 16.65 -5.07
CA HIS A 90 -2.21 15.29 -4.97
C HIS A 90 -0.86 15.30 -4.25
N ILE A 91 -0.71 14.43 -3.26
CA ILE A 91 0.53 14.28 -2.50
C ILE A 91 0.93 12.82 -2.54
N TYR A 92 2.11 12.56 -3.08
CA TYR A 92 2.71 11.25 -3.09
C TYR A 92 3.75 11.13 -1.97
N ARG A 93 3.75 10.01 -1.24
CA ARG A 93 4.82 9.66 -0.31
C ARG A 93 5.25 8.22 -0.52
N VAL A 94 6.56 8.01 -0.54
CA VAL A 94 7.17 6.69 -0.75
C VAL A 94 6.99 5.72 0.42
N LYS A 95 6.69 6.23 1.62
CA LYS A 95 6.49 5.46 2.85
C LYS A 95 5.40 6.09 3.72
N PHE A 96 4.68 5.25 4.46
CA PHE A 96 3.76 5.71 5.50
C PHE A 96 4.53 6.15 6.77
N SER A 97 4.07 7.25 7.36
CA SER A 97 4.55 7.80 8.62
C SER A 97 3.36 8.29 9.45
N SER A 98 3.52 8.39 10.77
CA SER A 98 2.53 9.03 11.65
C SER A 98 2.30 10.51 11.29
N ASP A 99 3.33 11.15 10.73
CA ASP A 99 3.38 12.60 10.56
C ASP A 99 2.84 13.06 9.20
N ILE A 100 1.88 12.32 8.63
CA ILE A 100 1.26 12.70 7.36
C ILE A 100 0.31 13.89 7.57
N PRO A 101 0.32 14.89 6.68
CA PRO A 101 -0.57 16.04 6.81
C PRO A 101 -2.02 15.58 6.64
N LYS A 102 -2.88 16.00 7.57
CA LYS A 102 -4.32 15.69 7.53
C LYS A 102 -5.08 16.65 6.62
N THR A 103 -4.55 17.85 6.45
CA THR A 103 -5.14 18.93 5.66
C THR A 103 -4.10 19.54 4.72
N VAL A 104 -4.59 20.26 3.72
CA VAL A 104 -3.75 21.00 2.81
C VAL A 104 -4.42 22.28 2.33
N LYS A 105 -3.63 23.34 2.25
CA LYS A 105 -4.07 24.59 1.61
C LYS A 105 -4.02 24.48 0.09
N CYS A 106 -5.07 24.99 -0.55
CA CYS A 106 -5.21 25.09 -1.99
C CYS A 106 -5.81 26.44 -2.37
N LYS A 107 -5.34 27.00 -3.48
CA LYS A 107 -5.84 28.25 -4.04
C LYS A 107 -6.62 27.96 -5.31
N CYS A 108 -7.79 28.58 -5.44
CA CYS A 108 -8.53 28.54 -6.68
C CYS A 108 -7.70 29.21 -7.80
N PRO A 109 -7.49 28.55 -8.95
CA PRO A 109 -6.71 29.13 -10.05
C PRO A 109 -7.41 30.29 -10.75
N VAL A 110 -8.72 30.49 -10.51
CA VAL A 110 -9.53 31.54 -11.15
C VAL A 110 -9.68 32.76 -10.25
N CYS A 111 -10.07 32.58 -8.99
CA CYS A 111 -10.38 33.70 -8.09
C CYS A 111 -9.40 33.87 -6.92
N ASN A 112 -8.32 33.07 -6.87
CA ASN A 112 -7.30 33.08 -5.82
C ASN A 112 -7.81 32.83 -4.39
N TYR A 113 -9.09 32.46 -4.22
CA TYR A 113 -9.64 32.07 -2.93
C TYR A 113 -8.86 30.87 -2.37
N GLU A 114 -8.36 31.02 -1.15
CA GLU A 114 -7.61 29.99 -0.43
C GLU A 114 -8.53 29.24 0.52
N THR A 115 -8.38 27.91 0.54
CA THR A 115 -9.14 27.04 1.43
C THR A 115 -8.25 25.93 1.96
N GLU A 116 -8.59 25.40 3.14
CA GLU A 116 -7.89 24.29 3.77
C GLU A 116 -8.79 23.06 3.76
N GLU A 117 -8.33 22.01 3.08
CA GLU A 117 -9.12 20.81 2.82
C GLU A 117 -8.50 19.57 3.43
N LYS A 118 -9.35 18.65 3.90
CA LYS A 118 -8.92 17.35 4.41
C LYS A 118 -8.39 16.48 3.25
N LEU A 119 -7.24 15.86 3.47
CA LEU A 119 -6.68 14.87 2.56
C LEU A 119 -7.28 13.49 2.83
N GLN A 120 -7.70 12.82 1.77
CA GLN A 120 -8.02 11.39 1.80
C GLN A 120 -6.76 10.61 1.45
N TRP A 121 -6.26 9.84 2.42
CA TRP A 121 -5.07 9.00 2.27
C TRP A 121 -5.45 7.56 1.96
N GLN A 122 -4.75 6.98 0.99
CA GLN A 122 -4.91 5.57 0.61
C GLN A 122 -3.55 4.92 0.37
N LYS A 123 -3.51 3.58 0.49
CA LYS A 123 -2.36 2.77 0.08
C LYS A 123 -2.14 2.97 -1.43
N TYR A 124 -0.89 3.11 -1.84
CA TYR A 124 -0.55 3.23 -3.25
C TYR A 124 0.26 2.01 -3.70
N TYR A 125 -0.17 1.41 -4.80
CA TYR A 125 0.49 0.28 -5.44
C TYR A 125 0.93 0.70 -6.83
N SER A 126 2.23 0.67 -7.10
CA SER A 126 2.77 0.72 -8.46
C SER A 126 3.33 -0.63 -8.85
N ALA A 127 3.12 -1.00 -10.12
CA ALA A 127 3.61 -2.24 -10.70
C ALA A 127 5.13 -2.45 -10.54
N THR A 128 5.90 -1.37 -10.41
CA THR A 128 7.37 -1.42 -10.33
C THR A 128 7.91 -1.49 -8.91
N GLN A 129 7.06 -1.34 -7.88
CA GLN A 129 7.54 -1.24 -6.50
C GLN A 129 8.00 -2.58 -5.92
N GLY A 130 7.46 -3.70 -6.41
CA GLY A 130 7.77 -5.03 -5.89
C GLY A 130 7.51 -5.12 -4.39
N ILE A 131 6.31 -4.71 -3.95
CA ILE A 131 5.89 -4.74 -2.54
C ILE A 131 4.72 -5.70 -2.32
N ASP A 132 4.58 -6.18 -1.09
CA ASP A 132 3.44 -7.03 -0.70
C ASP A 132 2.14 -6.20 -0.51
N PRO A 133 0.96 -6.81 -0.74
CA PRO A 133 -0.32 -6.09 -0.69
C PRO A 133 -0.84 -5.82 0.74
N TYR A 134 -0.28 -6.46 1.75
CA TYR A 134 -0.80 -6.42 3.11
C TYR A 134 -0.11 -5.35 3.96
N PHE A 135 1.22 -5.38 3.98
CA PHE A 135 2.09 -4.56 4.81
C PHE A 135 2.93 -3.57 4.00
N GLY A 136 3.04 -3.72 2.67
CA GLY A 136 3.81 -2.81 1.81
C GLY A 136 5.32 -2.93 2.02
N LEU A 137 5.76 -4.10 2.45
CA LEU A 137 7.16 -4.49 2.57
C LEU A 137 7.69 -4.90 1.19
N SER A 138 8.98 -4.68 0.97
CA SER A 138 9.65 -5.15 -0.25
C SER A 138 9.61 -6.67 -0.36
N LEU A 139 9.28 -7.19 -1.53
CA LEU A 139 9.42 -8.61 -1.83
C LEU A 139 10.89 -9.03 -1.75
N TRP A 140 11.15 -10.21 -1.18
CA TRP A 140 12.50 -10.77 -1.02
C TRP A 140 13.15 -11.06 -2.38
N LEU A 141 12.38 -11.60 -3.31
CA LEU A 141 12.82 -11.93 -4.66
C LEU A 141 12.35 -10.84 -5.62
N LYS A 142 13.10 -9.74 -5.68
CA LYS A 142 12.95 -8.68 -6.68
C LYS A 142 14.23 -8.54 -7.48
N PHE A 143 14.11 -8.38 -8.79
CA PHE A 143 15.23 -8.01 -9.65
C PHE A 143 14.86 -6.75 -10.41
N LYS A 144 15.81 -5.83 -10.55
CA LYS A 144 15.61 -4.63 -11.36
C LYS A 144 15.69 -5.03 -12.83
N ILE A 145 14.63 -4.76 -13.59
CA ILE A 145 14.64 -4.90 -15.03
C ILE A 145 14.94 -3.52 -15.61
N GLY A 146 16.24 -3.23 -15.84
CA GLY A 146 16.72 -2.04 -16.56
C GLY A 146 16.44 -0.68 -15.90
N ASN A 147 17.34 0.28 -16.12
CA ASN A 147 17.03 1.70 -15.98
C ASN A 147 16.65 2.19 -17.38
N HIS A 148 15.40 2.60 -17.59
CA HIS A 148 15.03 3.46 -18.71
C HIS A 148 14.61 4.82 -18.15
#